data_AF-A0A1V5HKG2-F1
#
_entry.id   AF-A0A1V5HKG2-F1
#
_cell.length_a   1.000
_cell.length_b   1.000
_cell.length_c   1.000
_cell.angle_alpha   90.00
_cell.angle_beta   90.00
_cell.angle_gamma   90.00
#
_symmetry.space_group_name_H-M   'P 1'
#
loop_
_entity.id
_entity.type
_entity.pdbx_description
1 polymer ?
#
loop_
_entity_poly.entity_id
_entity_poly.type
_entity_poly.pdbx_seq_one_letter_code
_entity_poly.pdbx_strand_id
1 'polypeptide(L)'
;MAITLPEYEVARLYQNSLVIYKVIEFPPRKTDRQKENEKNLTRGQFNGYLSVKGKSRIKKILSPWLNSVIEYRKAKAKIVVPKRPYLTFITLTLPAAQKHNDCEIKRVALNYFLINLQRRYNVQQYFWICETQKNGNLHFHIIVDSYIKWQSVRELWNVSIEKLGYVSAFEVEHKHRNPNSTDIHKIQNLDSIESYVMKYVSKGGGERVIRGKIWDCSKDLKKLKPYETVIDTETAALINKISHSINFRKFEDEKITVFSGDILGFTSVHSREIYRKLLTHWSECFKEIYLPKPKSNQDRPPIESEKVQYIRSINKASPQLEIDCPF
;
A
#
# COMPACT_ATOMS: atom_id res chain seq x y z
N MET A 1 7.74 -43.06 -18.59
CA MET A 1 8.60 -41.86 -18.72
C MET A 1 8.00 -40.75 -17.88
N ALA A 2 8.68 -40.31 -16.82
CA ALA A 2 8.26 -39.11 -16.09
C ALA A 2 8.51 -37.90 -17.01
N ILE A 3 7.44 -37.18 -17.36
CA ILE A 3 7.54 -35.93 -18.11
C ILE A 3 8.07 -34.88 -17.14
N THR A 4 9.38 -34.62 -17.17
CA THR A 4 9.97 -33.46 -16.50
C THR A 4 9.43 -32.22 -17.20
N LEU A 5 8.55 -31.50 -16.52
CA LEU A 5 8.04 -30.22 -17.01
C LEU A 5 9.19 -29.21 -17.06
N PRO A 6 9.21 -28.30 -18.04
CA PRO A 6 10.21 -27.24 -18.08
C PRO A 6 10.10 -26.40 -16.79
N GLU A 7 11.19 -26.42 -16.02
CA GLU A 7 11.40 -25.56 -14.86
C GLU A 7 12.35 -24.45 -15.27
N TYR A 8 11.99 -23.21 -14.94
CA TYR A 8 12.90 -22.08 -15.07
C TYR A 8 12.98 -21.32 -13.75
N GLU A 9 14.13 -20.71 -13.51
CA GLU A 9 14.38 -19.95 -12.30
C GLU A 9 14.04 -18.47 -12.52
N VAL A 10 13.41 -17.88 -11.52
CA VAL A 10 13.05 -16.47 -11.50
C VAL A 10 13.74 -15.79 -10.33
N ALA A 11 14.39 -14.67 -10.63
CA ALA A 11 14.96 -13.75 -9.67
C ALA A 11 13.98 -12.60 -9.43
N ARG A 12 13.55 -12.43 -8.18
CA ARG A 12 12.81 -11.26 -7.71
C ARG A 12 13.72 -10.33 -6.94
N LEU A 13 13.88 -9.10 -7.41
CA LEU A 13 14.75 -8.11 -6.81
C LEU A 13 13.93 -7.10 -5.98
N TYR A 14 14.36 -6.89 -4.75
CA TYR A 14 13.98 -5.77 -3.90
C TYR A 14 15.21 -4.91 -3.61
N GLN A 15 15.03 -3.79 -2.89
CA GLN A 15 16.16 -2.97 -2.49
C GLN A 15 17.16 -3.73 -1.60
N ASN A 16 16.64 -4.47 -0.60
CA ASN A 16 17.46 -5.11 0.43
C ASN A 16 17.41 -6.64 0.43
N SER A 17 16.84 -7.25 -0.62
CA SER A 17 16.78 -8.70 -0.72
C SER A 17 16.57 -9.17 -2.15
N LEU A 18 17.21 -10.28 -2.49
CA LEU A 18 17.02 -11.01 -3.74
C LEU A 18 16.43 -12.36 -3.41
N VAL A 19 15.33 -12.71 -4.09
CA VAL A 19 14.63 -13.99 -3.90
C VAL A 19 14.64 -14.76 -5.21
N ILE A 20 15.28 -15.92 -5.22
CA ILE A 20 15.31 -16.85 -6.35
C ILE A 20 14.33 -17.98 -6.06
N TYR A 21 13.51 -18.33 -7.03
CA TYR A 21 12.60 -19.47 -6.91
C TYR A 21 12.34 -20.11 -8.28
N LYS A 22 12.03 -21.40 -8.26
CA LYS A 22 11.66 -22.16 -9.45
C LYS A 22 10.20 -21.95 -9.82
N VAL A 23 9.93 -21.73 -11.09
CA VAL A 23 8.59 -21.68 -11.68
C VAL A 23 8.43 -22.88 -12.60
N ILE A 24 7.28 -23.55 -12.46
CA ILE A 24 6.88 -24.67 -13.31
C ILE A 24 5.80 -24.12 -14.25
N GLU A 25 6.02 -24.16 -15.57
CA GLU A 25 5.08 -23.60 -16.57
C GLU A 25 3.68 -24.19 -16.48
N PHE A 26 3.58 -25.44 -16.03
CA PHE A 26 2.33 -26.12 -15.75
C PHE A 26 2.40 -26.62 -14.31
N PRO A 27 1.80 -25.93 -13.32
CA PRO A 27 1.86 -26.40 -11.96
C PRO A 27 1.30 -27.83 -11.91
N PRO A 28 2.06 -28.82 -11.41
CA PRO A 28 1.54 -30.18 -11.30
C PRO A 28 0.26 -30.15 -10.48
N ARG A 29 -0.63 -31.14 -10.68
CA ARG A 29 -1.76 -31.40 -9.78
C ARG A 29 -1.24 -31.26 -8.35
N LYS A 30 -1.96 -30.49 -7.52
CA LYS A 30 -1.58 -30.17 -6.13
C LYS A 30 -0.91 -31.38 -5.49
N THR A 31 0.30 -31.19 -4.95
CA THR A 31 1.02 -32.29 -4.30
C THR A 31 0.17 -32.86 -3.16
N ASP A 32 0.38 -34.11 -2.77
CA ASP A 32 -0.40 -34.67 -1.66
C ASP A 32 -0.16 -33.90 -0.36
N ARG A 33 1.04 -33.35 -0.16
CA ARG A 33 1.35 -32.38 0.90
C ARG A 33 0.56 -31.06 0.77
N GLN A 34 0.33 -30.55 -0.44
CA GLN A 34 -0.54 -29.38 -0.66
C GLN A 34 -2.01 -29.72 -0.39
N LYS A 35 -2.49 -30.89 -0.85
CA LYS A 35 -3.85 -31.37 -0.56
C LYS A 35 -4.05 -31.61 0.95
N GLU A 36 -3.03 -32.12 1.63
CA GLU A 36 -3.02 -32.34 3.08
C GLU A 36 -2.93 -31.02 3.86
N ASN A 37 -2.09 -30.08 3.43
CA ASN A 37 -2.10 -28.71 3.94
C ASN A 37 -3.45 -28.03 3.71
N GLU A 38 -4.15 -28.33 2.62
CA GLU A 38 -5.51 -27.84 2.34
C GLU A 38 -6.59 -28.53 3.17
N LYS A 39 -6.42 -29.81 3.51
CA LYS A 39 -7.24 -30.48 4.53
C LYS A 39 -7.01 -29.86 5.91
N ASN A 40 -5.78 -29.43 6.20
CA ASN A 40 -5.39 -28.65 7.38
C ASN A 40 -5.71 -27.14 7.26
N LEU A 41 -6.16 -26.65 6.09
CA LEU A 41 -6.96 -25.44 5.98
C LEU A 41 -8.38 -25.75 6.46
N THR A 42 -8.51 -26.41 7.62
CA THR A 42 -9.71 -26.27 8.44
C THR A 42 -9.95 -24.77 8.57
N ARG A 43 -11.22 -24.35 8.47
CA ARG A 43 -11.71 -22.97 8.54
C ARG A 43 -11.00 -22.19 9.65
N GLY A 44 -9.81 -21.68 9.35
CA GLY A 44 -8.82 -21.39 10.37
C GLY A 44 -9.37 -20.26 11.20
N GLN A 45 -9.66 -20.54 12.47
CA GLN A 45 -10.08 -19.52 13.41
C GLN A 45 -9.09 -18.38 13.27
N PHE A 46 -9.62 -17.21 12.90
CA PHE A 46 -8.81 -16.03 12.68
C PHE A 46 -8.04 -15.75 13.97
N ASN A 47 -6.74 -16.03 13.97
CA ASN A 47 -5.90 -15.95 15.17
C ASN A 47 -5.47 -14.51 15.50
N GLY A 48 -5.97 -13.50 14.77
CA GLY A 48 -5.65 -12.09 14.98
C GLY A 48 -4.19 -11.72 14.72
N TYR A 49 -3.40 -12.63 14.15
CA TYR A 49 -1.99 -12.42 13.83
C TYR A 49 -1.74 -12.45 12.33
N LEU A 50 -0.74 -11.70 11.89
CA LEU A 50 -0.37 -11.64 10.49
C LEU A 50 0.48 -12.87 10.10
N SER A 51 -0.08 -13.71 9.22
CA SER A 51 0.64 -14.90 8.73
C SER A 51 1.89 -14.54 7.92
N VAL A 52 2.87 -15.44 7.85
CA VAL A 52 4.10 -15.27 7.04
C VAL A 52 3.76 -14.96 5.57
N LYS A 53 2.74 -15.64 5.02
CA LYS A 53 2.22 -15.34 3.67
C LYS A 53 1.61 -13.94 3.57
N GLY A 54 0.90 -13.50 4.60
CA GLY A 54 0.39 -12.12 4.72
C GLY A 54 1.52 -11.08 4.72
N LYS A 55 2.58 -11.31 5.50
CA LYS A 55 3.79 -10.45 5.53
C LYS A 55 4.44 -10.37 4.15
N SER A 56 4.62 -11.52 3.49
CA SER A 56 5.17 -11.59 2.12
C SER A 56 4.29 -10.83 1.12
N ARG A 57 2.95 -10.95 1.22
CA ARG A 57 2.02 -10.21 0.37
C ARG A 57 2.11 -8.71 0.57
N ILE A 58 2.19 -8.24 1.81
CA ILE A 58 2.36 -6.80 2.11
C ILE A 58 3.66 -6.29 1.50
N LYS A 59 4.78 -7.02 1.66
CA LYS A 59 6.06 -6.66 1.05
C LYS A 59 5.93 -6.51 -0.47
N LYS A 60 5.35 -7.49 -1.16
CA LYS A 60 5.14 -7.45 -2.62
C LYS A 60 4.32 -6.24 -3.10
N ILE A 61 3.42 -5.72 -2.27
CA ILE A 61 2.59 -4.53 -2.58
C ILE A 61 3.34 -3.24 -2.26
N LEU A 62 3.98 -3.17 -1.09
CA LEU A 62 4.59 -1.94 -0.59
C LEU A 62 5.91 -1.62 -1.27
N SER A 63 6.79 -2.61 -1.49
CA SER A 63 8.12 -2.33 -2.04
C SER A 63 8.05 -1.62 -3.40
N PRO A 64 7.22 -2.05 -4.38
CA PRO A 64 7.08 -1.34 -5.65
C PRO A 64 6.56 0.09 -5.47
N TRP A 65 5.55 0.29 -4.63
CA TRP A 65 4.98 1.62 -4.40
C TRP A 65 6.00 2.57 -3.76
N LEU A 66 6.61 2.17 -2.66
CA LEU A 66 7.55 3.03 -1.92
C LEU A 66 8.76 3.38 -2.80
N ASN A 67 9.37 2.38 -3.45
CA ASN A 67 10.52 2.60 -4.32
C ASN A 67 10.14 3.48 -5.52
N SER A 68 8.95 3.30 -6.11
CA SER A 68 8.48 4.15 -7.21
C SER A 68 8.41 5.64 -6.83
N VAL A 69 7.88 5.96 -5.64
CA VAL A 69 7.77 7.34 -5.16
C VAL A 69 9.15 7.92 -4.87
N ILE A 70 10.06 7.11 -4.31
CA ILE A 70 11.36 7.61 -3.92
C ILE A 70 12.25 7.84 -5.15
N GLU A 71 12.26 6.92 -6.11
CA GLU A 71 13.01 7.10 -7.34
C GLU A 71 12.49 8.30 -8.15
N TYR A 72 11.17 8.52 -8.19
CA TYR A 72 10.61 9.75 -8.74
C TYR A 72 11.16 11.02 -8.04
N ARG A 73 11.31 10.99 -6.71
CA ARG A 73 11.83 12.14 -5.95
C ARG A 73 13.32 12.39 -6.18
N LYS A 74 14.12 11.33 -6.39
CA LYS A 74 15.55 11.40 -6.73
C LYS A 74 15.80 11.80 -8.18
N ALA A 75 14.90 11.47 -9.10
CA ALA A 75 15.07 11.71 -10.52
C ALA A 75 15.33 13.21 -10.82
N LYS A 76 16.36 13.48 -11.64
CA LYS A 76 16.68 14.83 -12.12
C LYS A 76 15.59 15.34 -13.06
N ALA A 77 15.24 14.55 -14.08
CA ALA A 77 14.12 14.79 -14.97
C ALA A 77 12.85 14.19 -14.36
N LYS A 78 11.95 15.05 -13.86
CA LYS A 78 10.72 14.61 -13.20
C LYS A 78 9.59 14.52 -14.21
N ILE A 79 8.88 13.39 -14.17
CA ILE A 79 7.59 13.24 -14.84
C ILE A 79 6.63 14.29 -14.27
N VAL A 80 5.92 15.02 -15.14
CA VAL A 80 4.91 15.97 -14.69
C VAL A 80 3.71 15.18 -14.15
N VAL A 81 3.41 15.40 -12.87
CA VAL A 81 2.27 14.77 -12.18
C VAL A 81 1.36 15.85 -11.61
N PRO A 82 0.03 15.59 -11.54
CA PRO A 82 -0.91 16.54 -10.94
C PRO A 82 -0.57 16.89 -9.49
N LYS A 83 -0.03 15.90 -8.75
CA LYS A 83 0.38 16.03 -7.36
C LYS A 83 1.72 15.33 -7.17
N ARG A 84 2.69 16.04 -6.59
CA ARG A 84 3.96 15.42 -6.19
C ARG A 84 3.73 14.56 -4.93
N PRO A 85 3.92 13.23 -5.00
CA PRO A 85 3.73 12.40 -3.82
C PRO A 85 4.79 12.66 -2.76
N TYR A 86 4.36 12.58 -1.52
CA TYR A 86 5.20 12.74 -0.34
C TYR A 86 4.83 11.66 0.67
N LEU A 87 5.74 10.73 0.95
CA LEU A 87 5.50 9.66 1.90
C LEU A 87 5.52 10.22 3.33
N THR A 88 4.38 10.11 4.03
CA THR A 88 4.23 10.48 5.44
C THR A 88 3.87 9.24 6.23
N PHE A 89 4.59 8.98 7.32
CA PHE A 89 4.24 7.93 8.28
C PHE A 89 3.42 8.54 9.42
N ILE A 90 2.25 7.96 9.67
CA ILE A 90 1.31 8.39 10.69
C ILE A 90 1.06 7.23 11.62
N THR A 91 1.24 7.48 12.91
CA THR A 91 0.89 6.57 13.99
C THR A 91 -0.35 7.09 14.69
N LEU A 92 -1.37 6.24 14.92
CA LEU A 92 -2.60 6.60 15.63
C LEU A 92 -2.76 5.76 16.91
N THR A 93 -3.06 6.41 18.03
CA THR A 93 -3.31 5.79 19.35
C THR A 93 -4.69 6.13 19.87
N LEU A 94 -5.23 5.28 20.73
CA LEU A 94 -6.39 5.64 21.54
C LEU A 94 -5.92 6.40 22.79
N PRO A 95 -6.50 7.57 23.10
CA PRO A 95 -6.08 8.39 24.24
C PRO A 95 -6.62 7.89 25.58
N ALA A 96 -7.56 6.95 25.57
CA ALA A 96 -8.13 6.32 26.75
C ALA A 96 -8.19 4.79 26.56
N ALA A 97 -8.47 4.04 27.63
CA ALA A 97 -8.63 2.60 27.57
C ALA A 97 -9.67 2.18 26.53
N GLN A 98 -9.36 1.15 25.74
CA GLN A 98 -10.23 0.69 24.66
C GLN A 98 -11.55 0.12 25.19
N LYS A 99 -12.67 0.83 24.96
CA LYS A 99 -14.03 0.39 25.33
C LYS A 99 -14.76 -0.38 24.23
N HIS A 100 -14.46 -0.08 22.96
CA HIS A 100 -15.13 -0.66 21.80
C HIS A 100 -14.32 -1.81 21.18
N ASN A 101 -14.99 -2.69 20.43
CA ASN A 101 -14.30 -3.77 19.72
C ASN A 101 -13.49 -3.26 18.52
N ASP A 102 -12.50 -4.04 18.08
CA ASP A 102 -11.58 -3.62 17.00
C ASP A 102 -12.28 -3.34 15.67
N CYS A 103 -13.34 -4.10 15.35
CA CYS A 103 -14.09 -3.91 14.11
C CYS A 103 -14.83 -2.58 14.10
N GLU A 104 -15.40 -2.18 15.24
CA GLU A 104 -16.10 -0.92 15.41
C GLU A 104 -15.17 0.28 15.33
N ILE A 105 -14.01 0.23 16.00
CA ILE A 105 -13.00 1.29 15.91
C ILE A 105 -12.53 1.46 14.47
N LYS A 106 -12.28 0.36 13.76
CA LYS A 106 -11.90 0.41 12.34
C LYS A 106 -13.02 1.00 11.46
N ARG A 107 -14.26 0.58 11.67
CA ARG A 107 -15.42 0.98 10.86
C ARG A 107 -15.83 2.44 11.08
N VAL A 108 -15.85 2.89 12.33
CA VAL A 108 -16.36 4.22 12.70
C VAL A 108 -15.24 5.25 12.70
N ALA A 109 -14.13 4.98 13.39
CA ALA A 109 -13.05 5.95 13.54
C ALA A 109 -12.04 5.88 12.38
N LEU A 110 -11.38 4.74 12.15
CA LEU A 110 -10.33 4.64 11.13
C LEU A 110 -10.86 4.94 9.72
N ASN A 111 -12.02 4.41 9.36
CA ASN A 111 -12.61 4.66 8.04
C ASN A 111 -12.95 6.15 7.85
N TYR A 112 -13.54 6.81 8.87
CA TYR A 112 -13.80 8.24 8.81
C TYR A 112 -12.51 9.05 8.65
N PHE A 113 -11.46 8.68 9.39
CA PHE A 113 -10.13 9.28 9.27
C PHE A 113 -9.58 9.15 7.85
N LEU A 114 -9.54 7.94 7.29
CA LEU A 114 -9.01 7.68 5.95
C LEU A 114 -9.80 8.41 4.84
N ILE A 115 -11.13 8.42 4.92
CA ILE A 115 -11.97 9.14 3.94
C ILE A 115 -11.65 10.64 3.96
N ASN A 116 -11.49 11.24 5.14
CA ASN A 116 -11.15 12.66 5.25
C ASN A 116 -9.71 12.96 4.84
N LEU A 117 -8.77 12.03 5.03
CA LEU A 117 -7.42 12.13 4.47
C LEU A 117 -7.45 12.26 2.95
N GLN A 118 -8.25 11.42 2.28
CA GLN A 118 -8.38 11.46 0.83
C GLN A 118 -9.08 12.74 0.36
N ARG A 119 -10.19 13.13 1.01
CA ARG A 119 -11.00 14.28 0.59
C ARG A 119 -10.35 15.65 0.86
N ARG A 120 -9.73 15.83 2.04
CA ARG A 120 -9.25 17.15 2.49
C ARG A 120 -7.76 17.37 2.25
N TYR A 121 -6.97 16.29 2.27
CA TYR A 121 -5.50 16.38 2.22
C TYR A 121 -4.93 15.75 0.94
N ASN A 122 -5.78 15.49 -0.05
CA ASN A 122 -5.42 14.98 -1.38
C ASN A 122 -4.58 13.69 -1.31
N VAL A 123 -4.80 12.85 -0.30
CA VAL A 123 -4.16 11.52 -0.22
C VAL A 123 -4.73 10.64 -1.33
N GLN A 124 -3.87 10.16 -2.24
CA GLN A 124 -4.30 9.26 -3.31
C GLN A 124 -4.16 7.81 -2.87
N GLN A 125 -2.99 7.48 -2.34
CA GLN A 125 -2.65 6.14 -1.87
C GLN A 125 -2.38 6.12 -0.37
N TYR A 126 -2.89 5.08 0.29
CA TYR A 126 -2.58 4.78 1.66
C TYR A 126 -2.37 3.28 1.88
N PHE A 127 -1.63 2.96 2.92
CA PHE A 127 -1.54 1.63 3.52
C PHE A 127 -1.70 1.80 5.03
N TRP A 128 -2.43 0.89 5.68
CA TRP A 128 -2.45 0.82 7.14
C TRP A 128 -2.29 -0.61 7.63
N ILE A 129 -1.66 -0.74 8.80
CA ILE A 129 -1.61 -1.96 9.60
C ILE A 129 -1.94 -1.61 11.05
N CYS A 130 -2.65 -2.49 11.75
CA CYS A 130 -2.92 -2.35 13.17
C CYS A 130 -2.12 -3.36 14.00
N GLU A 131 -1.58 -2.89 15.12
CA GLU A 131 -1.01 -3.69 16.20
C GLU A 131 -1.72 -3.34 17.51
N THR A 132 -1.52 -4.13 18.57
CA THR A 132 -1.94 -3.74 19.91
C THR A 132 -0.74 -3.17 20.66
N GLN A 133 -0.93 -2.04 21.34
CA GLN A 133 0.04 -1.48 22.28
C GLN A 133 0.16 -2.35 23.54
N LYS A 134 1.17 -2.08 24.37
CA LYS A 134 1.40 -2.76 25.67
C LYS A 134 0.19 -2.74 26.60
N ASN A 135 -0.65 -1.72 26.49
CA ASN A 135 -1.89 -1.59 27.27
C ASN A 135 -3.10 -2.30 26.61
N GLY A 136 -2.89 -3.05 25.53
CA GLY A 136 -3.94 -3.76 24.79
C GLY A 136 -4.78 -2.88 23.85
N ASN A 137 -4.55 -1.56 23.81
CA ASN A 137 -5.25 -0.66 22.90
C ASN A 137 -4.83 -0.88 21.46
N LEU A 138 -5.78 -0.72 20.55
CA LEU A 138 -5.52 -0.75 19.12
C LEU A 138 -4.68 0.45 18.69
N HIS A 139 -3.69 0.18 17.86
CA HIS A 139 -2.72 1.15 17.37
C HIS A 139 -2.53 0.97 15.88
N PHE A 140 -2.50 2.07 15.14
CA PHE A 140 -2.41 2.02 13.69
C PHE A 140 -1.13 2.67 13.19
N HIS A 141 -0.47 1.99 12.26
CA HIS A 141 0.63 2.52 11.46
C HIS A 141 0.14 2.72 10.05
N ILE A 142 0.21 3.95 9.57
CA ILE A 142 -0.35 4.37 8.29
C ILE A 142 0.74 5.05 7.47
N ILE A 143 0.85 4.68 6.20
CA ILE A 143 1.63 5.42 5.22
C ILE A 143 0.65 6.08 4.27
N VAL A 144 0.86 7.36 4.00
CA VAL A 144 0.13 8.12 2.99
C VAL A 144 1.10 8.83 2.06
N ASP A 145 0.62 9.18 0.87
CA ASP A 145 1.40 9.89 -0.15
C ASP A 145 1.17 11.41 -0.19
N SER A 146 0.75 12.00 0.92
CA SER A 146 0.58 13.44 1.08
C SER A 146 1.36 13.95 2.27
N TYR A 147 1.91 15.16 2.13
CA TYR A 147 2.37 15.93 3.28
C TYR A 147 1.16 16.49 4.01
N ILE A 148 1.11 16.29 5.33
CA ILE A 148 0.03 16.76 6.18
C ILE A 148 0.66 17.32 7.45
N LYS A 149 0.24 18.51 7.88
CA LYS A 149 0.69 19.11 9.13
C LYS A 149 0.23 18.24 10.30
N TRP A 150 1.07 18.13 11.33
CA TRP A 150 0.80 17.19 12.41
C TRP A 150 -0.44 17.55 13.22
N GLN A 151 -0.71 18.84 13.41
CA GLN A 151 -1.92 19.33 14.08
C GLN A 151 -3.18 18.84 13.35
N SER A 152 -3.19 18.98 12.02
CA SER A 152 -4.30 18.57 11.16
C SER A 152 -4.61 17.08 11.24
N VAL A 153 -3.59 16.24 11.39
CA VAL A 153 -3.75 14.80 11.58
C VAL A 153 -4.28 14.48 12.98
N ARG A 154 -3.72 15.12 14.02
CA ARG A 154 -4.18 14.96 15.41
C ARG A 154 -5.63 15.36 15.58
N GLU A 155 -6.00 16.54 15.08
CA GLU A 155 -7.36 17.05 15.09
C GLU A 155 -8.32 16.09 14.37
N LEU A 156 -7.95 15.66 13.15
CA LEU A 156 -8.80 14.73 12.40
C LEU A 156 -8.96 13.40 13.13
N TRP A 157 -7.90 12.85 13.72
CA TRP A 157 -7.99 11.60 14.47
C TRP A 157 -8.83 11.75 15.73
N ASN A 158 -8.65 12.83 16.48
CA ASN A 158 -9.45 13.15 17.66
C ASN A 158 -10.94 13.28 17.31
N VAL A 159 -11.29 13.97 16.22
CA VAL A 159 -12.67 14.03 15.71
C VAL A 159 -13.19 12.64 15.31
N SER A 160 -12.33 11.77 14.79
CA SER A 160 -12.70 10.42 14.34
C SER A 160 -13.03 9.51 15.51
N ILE A 161 -12.19 9.49 16.56
CA ILE A 161 -12.38 8.65 17.74
C ILE A 161 -13.38 9.22 18.73
N GLU A 162 -13.66 10.52 18.69
CA GLU A 162 -14.68 11.14 19.52
C GLU A 162 -16.10 10.66 19.16
N LYS A 163 -16.30 10.17 17.94
CA LYS A 163 -17.53 9.45 17.56
C LYS A 163 -17.81 8.23 18.45
N LEU A 164 -16.79 7.72 19.13
CA LEU A 164 -16.85 6.62 20.09
C LEU A 164 -16.55 7.10 21.53
N GLY A 165 -16.53 8.42 21.77
CA GLY A 165 -16.35 9.03 23.10
C GLY A 165 -14.94 8.93 23.69
N TYR A 166 -13.91 8.62 22.90
CA TYR A 166 -12.55 8.47 23.42
C TYR A 166 -11.91 9.79 23.89
N VAL A 167 -12.21 10.93 23.25
CA VAL A 167 -11.67 12.22 23.68
C VAL A 167 -12.40 12.70 24.93
N SER A 168 -13.72 12.52 24.99
CA SER A 168 -14.51 12.76 26.20
C SER A 168 -14.05 11.90 27.38
N ALA A 169 -13.73 10.62 27.17
CA ALA A 169 -13.18 9.76 28.22
C ALA A 169 -11.81 10.27 28.72
N PHE A 170 -10.95 10.72 27.81
CA PHE A 170 -9.66 11.31 28.16
C PHE A 170 -9.82 12.61 28.96
N GLU A 171 -10.77 13.47 28.58
CA GLU A 171 -11.05 14.75 29.25
C GLU A 171 -11.46 14.58 30.71
N VAL A 172 -12.28 13.56 31.02
CA VAL A 172 -12.71 13.30 32.41
C VAL A 172 -11.50 13.10 33.34
N GLU A 173 -10.48 12.39 32.84
CA GLU A 173 -9.26 12.06 33.58
C GLU A 173 -8.23 13.21 33.56
N HIS A 174 -8.01 13.86 32.40
CA HIS A 174 -6.90 14.79 32.19
C HIS A 174 -7.33 16.28 32.20
N LYS A 175 -8.63 16.57 32.28
CA LYS A 175 -9.21 17.93 32.33
C LYS A 175 -8.90 18.82 31.12
N HIS A 176 -8.56 18.24 29.96
CA HIS A 176 -8.46 18.95 28.68
C HIS A 176 -8.83 18.03 27.50
N ARG A 177 -9.21 18.62 26.35
CA ARG A 177 -9.69 17.89 25.15
C ARG A 177 -8.65 17.72 24.02
N ASN A 178 -7.38 17.91 24.33
CA ASN A 178 -6.30 17.83 23.33
C ASN A 178 -5.32 16.68 23.62
N PRO A 179 -5.76 15.42 23.51
CA PRO A 179 -4.86 14.29 23.71
C PRO A 179 -3.81 14.22 22.60
N ASN A 180 -2.61 13.79 22.97
CA ASN A 180 -1.56 13.45 22.01
C ASN A 180 -1.80 12.04 21.43
N SER A 181 -2.80 11.91 20.57
CA SER A 181 -3.29 10.65 20.02
C SER A 181 -2.62 10.24 18.70
N THR A 182 -1.64 11.02 18.23
CA THR A 182 -1.00 10.81 16.93
C THR A 182 0.48 11.14 16.99
N ASP A 183 1.28 10.39 16.26
CA ASP A 183 2.69 10.68 16.01
C ASP A 183 2.97 10.68 14.51
N ILE A 184 3.80 11.62 14.05
CA ILE A 184 4.13 11.78 12.63
C ILE A 184 5.62 11.83 12.46
N HIS A 185 6.12 10.86 11.70
CA HIS A 185 7.51 10.78 11.35
C HIS A 185 7.70 11.18 9.89
N LYS A 186 8.61 12.13 9.67
CA LYS A 186 9.17 12.36 8.35
C LYS A 186 10.00 11.14 7.99
N ILE A 187 9.66 10.53 6.86
CA ILE A 187 10.43 9.42 6.34
C ILE A 187 11.62 9.99 5.56
N GLN A 188 12.83 9.86 6.12
CA GLN A 188 14.03 10.50 5.56
C GLN A 188 14.78 9.63 4.54
N ASN A 189 14.93 8.30 4.76
CA ASN A 189 15.75 7.41 3.91
C ASN A 189 15.00 6.11 3.50
N LEU A 190 15.34 5.52 2.33
CA LEU A 190 14.65 4.35 1.75
C LEU A 190 14.84 3.06 2.55
N ASP A 191 16.08 2.76 2.94
CA ASP A 191 16.41 1.52 3.65
C ASP A 191 15.65 1.40 4.96
N SER A 192 15.21 2.55 5.47
CA SER A 192 14.35 2.67 6.61
C SER A 192 12.89 2.35 6.29
N ILE A 193 12.27 2.74 5.17
CA ILE A 193 10.80 2.65 5.03
C ILE A 193 10.30 1.22 4.93
N GLU A 194 10.85 0.44 4.00
CA GLU A 194 10.44 -0.95 3.83
C GLU A 194 10.76 -1.72 5.12
N SER A 195 11.97 -1.57 5.66
CA SER A 195 12.37 -2.19 6.93
C SER A 195 11.51 -1.74 8.12
N TYR A 196 11.10 -0.48 8.16
CA TYR A 196 10.32 0.13 9.24
C TYR A 196 8.87 -0.33 9.17
N VAL A 197 8.25 -0.37 8.00
CA VAL A 197 6.91 -0.94 7.86
C VAL A 197 6.96 -2.45 8.07
N MET A 198 7.99 -3.11 7.53
CA MET A 198 8.21 -4.54 7.73
C MET A 198 8.46 -4.87 9.20
N LYS A 199 9.03 -3.98 10.02
CA LYS A 199 9.11 -4.12 11.48
C LYS A 199 7.71 -4.27 12.11
N TYR A 200 6.76 -3.41 11.75
CA TYR A 200 5.38 -3.50 12.28
C TYR A 200 4.60 -4.68 11.71
N VAL A 201 4.88 -5.05 10.46
CA VAL A 201 4.35 -6.25 9.82
C VAL A 201 4.94 -7.52 10.46
N SER A 202 6.18 -7.47 10.95
CA SER A 202 6.93 -8.65 11.40
C SER A 202 6.83 -8.94 12.89
N LYS A 203 6.51 -7.95 13.76
CA LYS A 203 6.19 -8.18 15.17
C LYS A 203 5.11 -9.26 15.27
N GLY A 204 5.50 -10.46 15.70
CA GLY A 204 4.58 -11.54 15.97
C GLY A 204 3.96 -11.31 17.34
N GLY A 205 2.66 -11.48 17.47
CA GLY A 205 2.01 -11.41 18.78
C GLY A 205 1.88 -9.98 19.32
N GLY A 206 0.78 -9.28 19.01
CA GLY A 206 0.36 -8.21 19.90
C GLY A 206 -0.07 -8.77 21.26
N GLU A 207 -0.12 -7.93 22.29
CA GLU A 207 -0.63 -8.26 23.64
C GLU A 207 -1.96 -9.02 23.63
N ARG A 208 -2.79 -8.83 22.60
CA ARG A 208 -3.98 -9.65 22.38
C ARG A 208 -4.28 -9.85 20.90
N VAL A 209 -5.13 -10.86 20.64
CA VAL A 209 -5.73 -11.14 19.33
C VAL A 209 -6.56 -9.94 18.88
N ILE A 210 -6.23 -9.39 17.71
CA ILE A 210 -7.01 -8.33 17.06
C ILE A 210 -8.17 -8.96 16.31
N ARG A 211 -9.38 -8.41 16.38
CA ARG A 211 -10.55 -8.83 15.57
C ARG A 211 -10.61 -8.12 14.22
N GLY A 212 -11.07 -8.83 13.18
CA GLY A 212 -11.22 -8.31 11.82
C GLY A 212 -9.89 -8.05 11.09
N LYS A 213 -9.91 -7.30 9.99
CA LYS A 213 -8.72 -7.06 9.15
C LYS A 213 -7.55 -6.46 9.95
N ILE A 214 -6.35 -7.01 9.80
CA ILE A 214 -5.12 -6.52 10.45
C ILE A 214 -4.47 -5.39 9.64
N TRP A 215 -4.65 -5.40 8.32
CA TRP A 215 -4.11 -4.40 7.41
C TRP A 215 -5.05 -4.23 6.21
N ASP A 216 -4.97 -3.08 5.56
CA ASP A 216 -5.55 -2.85 4.23
C ASP A 216 -4.80 -1.72 3.53
N CYS A 217 -5.07 -1.54 2.24
CA CYS A 217 -4.48 -0.46 1.44
C CYS A 217 -5.39 -0.06 0.30
N SER A 218 -5.06 1.06 -0.33
CA SER A 218 -5.72 1.52 -1.56
C SER A 218 -5.74 0.43 -2.64
N LYS A 219 -6.82 0.40 -3.43
CA LYS A 219 -7.05 -0.65 -4.44
C LYS A 219 -5.97 -0.69 -5.51
N ASP A 220 -5.43 0.47 -5.91
CA ASP A 220 -4.41 0.54 -6.95
C ASP A 220 -3.08 -0.08 -6.50
N LEU A 221 -2.72 0.04 -5.23
CA LEU A 221 -1.51 -0.60 -4.69
C LEU A 221 -1.54 -2.12 -4.83
N LYS A 222 -2.74 -2.74 -4.80
CA LYS A 222 -2.90 -4.19 -4.92
C LYS A 222 -2.61 -4.71 -6.34
N LYS A 223 -2.53 -3.83 -7.34
CA LYS A 223 -2.22 -4.15 -8.74
C LYS A 223 -0.72 -4.24 -9.00
N LEU A 224 0.07 -3.56 -8.18
CA LEU A 224 1.52 -3.53 -8.31
C LEU A 224 2.13 -4.90 -8.09
N LYS A 225 3.20 -5.16 -8.84
CA LYS A 225 4.03 -6.36 -8.71
C LYS A 225 5.48 -5.97 -8.46
N PRO A 226 6.23 -6.78 -7.69
CA PRO A 226 7.68 -6.62 -7.59
C PRO A 226 8.33 -6.87 -8.94
N TYR A 227 9.54 -6.32 -9.12
CA TYR A 227 10.34 -6.62 -10.30
C TYR A 227 10.81 -8.08 -10.22
N GLU A 228 10.53 -8.82 -11.29
CA GLU A 228 10.87 -10.23 -11.46
C GLU A 228 11.47 -10.41 -12.86
N THR A 229 12.54 -11.20 -12.94
CA THR A 229 13.18 -11.55 -14.21
C THR A 229 13.52 -13.04 -14.22
N VAL A 230 13.45 -13.67 -15.38
CA VAL A 230 14.03 -15.00 -15.58
C VAL A 230 15.54 -14.89 -15.39
N ILE A 231 16.17 -15.91 -14.80
CA ILE A 231 17.62 -15.95 -14.66
C ILE A 231 18.26 -16.22 -16.01
N ASP A 232 18.68 -15.14 -16.68
CA ASP A 232 19.50 -15.15 -17.88
C ASP A 232 21.00 -15.08 -17.52
N THR A 233 21.86 -15.03 -18.53
CA THR A 233 23.32 -14.97 -18.35
C THR A 233 23.75 -13.77 -17.50
N GLU A 234 23.13 -12.61 -17.68
CA GLU A 234 23.46 -11.40 -16.93
C GLU A 234 23.03 -11.52 -15.46
N THR A 235 21.81 -11.99 -15.23
CA THR A 235 21.24 -12.20 -13.89
C THR A 235 22.01 -13.27 -13.13
N ALA A 236 22.40 -14.36 -13.79
CA ALA A 236 23.24 -15.41 -13.22
C ALA A 236 24.61 -14.86 -12.81
N ALA A 237 25.24 -14.03 -13.64
CA ALA A 237 26.51 -13.39 -13.31
C ALA A 237 26.41 -12.46 -12.08
N LEU A 238 25.32 -11.70 -11.96
CA LEU A 238 25.04 -10.89 -10.77
C LEU A 238 24.85 -11.76 -9.51
N ILE A 239 24.03 -12.81 -9.61
CA ILE A 239 23.77 -13.75 -8.50
C ILE A 239 25.06 -14.40 -8.03
N ASN A 240 25.91 -14.83 -8.95
CA ASN A 240 27.21 -15.42 -8.63
C ASN A 240 28.10 -14.43 -7.86
N LYS A 241 28.14 -13.15 -8.27
CA LYS A 241 28.86 -12.12 -7.51
C LYS A 241 28.28 -11.91 -6.10
N ILE A 242 26.96 -11.93 -5.96
CA ILE A 242 26.28 -11.81 -4.65
C ILE A 242 26.61 -13.01 -3.76
N SER A 243 26.59 -14.24 -4.30
CA SER A 243 26.84 -15.45 -3.51
C SER A 243 28.26 -15.56 -2.97
N HIS A 244 29.24 -14.97 -3.66
CA HIS A 244 30.63 -14.93 -3.20
C HIS A 244 30.95 -13.71 -2.31
N SER A 245 30.00 -12.80 -2.12
CA SER A 245 30.22 -11.61 -1.30
C SER A 245 29.81 -11.88 0.16
N ILE A 246 30.72 -11.54 1.08
CA ILE A 246 30.49 -11.66 2.54
C ILE A 246 29.41 -10.70 3.07
N ASN A 247 29.01 -9.70 2.28
CA ASN A 247 28.05 -8.67 2.69
C ASN A 247 26.60 -9.16 2.66
N PHE A 248 26.34 -10.35 2.13
CA PHE A 248 25.00 -10.89 1.98
C PHE A 248 24.78 -12.11 2.86
N ARG A 249 23.69 -12.07 3.64
CA ARG A 249 23.22 -13.26 4.35
C ARG A 249 22.43 -14.12 3.38
N LYS A 250 22.89 -15.35 3.17
CA LYS A 250 22.21 -16.37 2.36
C LYS A 250 21.31 -17.24 3.24
N PHE A 251 20.07 -17.42 2.79
CA PHE A 251 19.17 -18.47 3.25
C PHE A 251 18.81 -19.32 2.04
N GLU A 252 18.84 -20.64 2.19
CA GLU A 252 18.61 -21.59 1.10
C GLU A 252 17.71 -22.72 1.59
N ASP A 253 16.73 -23.05 0.76
CA ASP A 253 15.76 -24.12 0.94
C ASP A 253 15.49 -24.75 -0.44
N GLU A 254 14.86 -25.92 -0.50
CA GLU A 254 14.76 -26.77 -1.70
C GLU A 254 14.28 -26.05 -2.98
N LYS A 255 13.45 -25.02 -2.81
CA LYS A 255 12.79 -24.29 -3.91
C LYS A 255 13.00 -22.78 -3.89
N ILE A 256 13.74 -22.28 -2.90
CA ILE A 256 13.90 -20.85 -2.69
C ILE A 256 15.27 -20.52 -2.11
N THR A 257 15.95 -19.56 -2.73
CA THR A 257 17.18 -18.98 -2.22
C THR A 257 16.96 -17.50 -1.99
N VAL A 258 17.33 -17.01 -0.81
CA VAL A 258 17.16 -15.61 -0.42
C VAL A 258 18.51 -15.04 -0.02
N PHE A 259 18.92 -13.96 -0.69
CA PHE A 259 20.03 -13.12 -0.27
C PHE A 259 19.49 -11.86 0.39
N SER A 260 20.02 -11.51 1.57
CA SER A 260 19.66 -10.31 2.31
C SER A 260 20.87 -9.39 2.50
N GLY A 261 20.75 -8.15 2.06
CA GLY A 261 21.81 -7.13 2.03
C GLY A 261 21.44 -6.02 1.04
N ASP A 262 22.27 -4.99 0.85
CA ASP A 262 22.00 -3.89 -0.08
C ASP A 262 22.11 -4.35 -1.55
N ILE A 263 21.01 -4.94 -2.06
CA ILE A 263 20.92 -5.45 -3.42
C ILE A 263 20.90 -4.31 -4.43
N LEU A 264 20.21 -3.20 -4.12
CA LEU A 264 20.12 -2.07 -5.04
C LEU A 264 21.49 -1.43 -5.28
N GLY A 265 22.21 -1.11 -4.20
CA GLY A 265 23.55 -0.53 -4.27
C GLY A 265 24.52 -1.47 -4.99
N PHE A 266 24.51 -2.75 -4.63
CA PHE A 266 25.36 -3.76 -5.28
C PHE A 266 25.05 -3.91 -6.78
N THR A 267 23.77 -3.98 -7.14
CA THR A 267 23.34 -4.08 -8.55
C THR A 267 23.78 -2.85 -9.34
N SER A 268 23.68 -1.65 -8.75
CA SER A 268 24.08 -0.40 -9.41
C SER A 268 25.56 -0.37 -9.82
N VAL A 269 26.42 -1.09 -9.09
CA VAL A 269 27.86 -1.19 -9.35
C VAL A 269 28.19 -2.34 -10.30
N HIS A 270 27.54 -3.50 -10.12
CA HIS A 270 27.96 -4.75 -10.77
C HIS A 270 27.15 -5.16 -12.00
N SER A 271 25.98 -4.57 -12.23
CA SER A 271 25.16 -4.76 -13.44
C SER A 271 24.33 -3.51 -13.74
N ARG A 272 24.81 -2.71 -14.70
CA ARG A 272 24.13 -1.47 -15.11
C ARG A 272 22.80 -1.74 -15.81
N GLU A 273 22.68 -2.83 -16.55
CA GLU A 273 21.46 -3.16 -17.28
C GLU A 273 20.35 -3.65 -16.34
N ILE A 274 20.62 -4.59 -15.42
CA ILE A 274 19.62 -5.00 -14.41
C ILE A 274 19.21 -3.81 -13.55
N TYR A 275 20.17 -2.97 -13.14
CA TYR A 275 19.86 -1.74 -12.38
C TYR A 275 18.90 -0.83 -13.17
N ARG A 276 19.15 -0.60 -14.46
CA ARG A 276 18.26 0.19 -15.33
C ARG A 276 16.88 -0.44 -15.48
N LYS A 277 16.78 -1.76 -15.67
CA LYS A 277 15.50 -2.49 -15.76
C LYS A 277 14.70 -2.31 -14.46
N LEU A 278 15.34 -2.41 -13.31
CA LEU A 278 14.73 -2.20 -12.00
C LEU A 278 14.21 -0.76 -11.83
N LEU A 279 15.01 0.26 -12.16
CA LEU A 279 14.58 1.66 -12.11
C LEU A 279 13.42 1.95 -13.08
N THR A 280 13.44 1.32 -14.26
CA THR A 280 12.38 1.45 -15.26
C THR A 280 11.07 0.87 -14.74
N HIS A 281 11.12 -0.34 -14.15
CA HIS A 281 9.96 -0.97 -13.50
C HIS A 281 9.35 -0.09 -12.41
N TRP A 282 10.18 0.53 -11.57
CA TRP A 282 9.69 1.45 -10.54
C TRP A 282 9.10 2.73 -11.15
N SER A 283 9.66 3.25 -12.24
CA SER A 283 9.06 4.36 -12.99
C SER A 283 7.69 3.98 -13.57
N GLU A 284 7.53 2.76 -14.07
CA GLU A 284 6.25 2.26 -14.58
C GLU A 284 5.21 2.11 -13.47
N CYS A 285 5.60 1.52 -12.33
CA CYS A 285 4.75 1.47 -11.14
C CYS A 285 4.30 2.88 -10.71
N PHE A 286 5.21 3.86 -10.75
CA PHE A 286 4.88 5.25 -10.44
C PHE A 286 3.81 5.81 -11.39
N LYS A 287 3.99 5.59 -12.70
CA LYS A 287 3.06 6.04 -13.74
C LYS A 287 1.67 5.41 -13.56
N GLU A 288 1.61 4.11 -13.26
CA GLU A 288 0.34 3.39 -13.07
C GLU A 288 -0.50 3.97 -11.92
N ILE A 289 0.17 4.47 -10.88
CA ILE A 289 -0.46 5.01 -9.67
C ILE A 289 -0.82 6.50 -9.81
N TYR A 290 0.12 7.30 -10.32
CA TYR A 290 0.09 8.76 -10.18
C TYR A 290 -0.25 9.52 -11.47
N LEU A 291 -0.20 8.86 -12.63
CA LEU A 291 -0.65 9.49 -13.87
C LEU A 291 -2.14 9.27 -14.09
N PRO A 292 -2.85 10.28 -14.65
CA PRO A 292 -4.22 10.10 -15.07
C PRO A 292 -4.31 8.93 -16.05
N LYS A 293 -5.19 7.97 -15.76
CA LYS A 293 -5.49 6.91 -16.71
C LYS A 293 -6.24 7.54 -17.89
N PRO A 294 -5.91 7.19 -19.14
CA PRO A 294 -6.72 7.60 -20.28
C PRO A 294 -8.15 7.15 -19.99
N LYS A 295 -9.11 8.09 -20.07
CA LYS A 295 -10.53 7.74 -19.90
C LYS A 295 -10.83 6.63 -20.90
N SER A 296 -11.33 5.49 -20.42
CA SER A 296 -11.87 4.49 -21.33
C SER A 296 -13.05 5.13 -22.08
N ASN A 297 -13.33 4.74 -23.33
CA ASN A 297 -14.50 5.25 -24.05
C ASN A 297 -15.83 4.96 -23.32
N GLN A 298 -15.83 4.11 -22.29
CA GLN A 298 -16.98 3.80 -21.44
C GLN A 298 -17.18 4.81 -20.28
N ASP A 299 -16.17 5.64 -19.98
CA ASP A 299 -16.23 6.68 -18.94
C ASP A 299 -16.46 8.09 -19.50
N ARG A 300 -16.70 8.22 -20.82
CA ARG A 300 -17.26 9.46 -21.34
C ARG A 300 -18.69 9.55 -20.83
N PRO A 301 -19.10 10.65 -20.18
CA PRO A 301 -20.53 10.90 -20.02
C PRO A 301 -21.16 10.75 -21.41
N PRO A 302 -22.37 10.18 -21.53
CA PRO A 302 -23.08 10.13 -22.80
C PRO A 302 -22.95 11.51 -23.42
N ILE A 303 -22.47 11.58 -24.67
CA ILE A 303 -22.51 12.83 -25.42
C ILE A 303 -23.95 13.30 -25.24
N GLU A 304 -24.13 14.44 -24.55
CA GLU A 304 -25.43 15.10 -24.50
C GLU A 304 -25.76 15.35 -25.96
N SER A 305 -26.53 14.42 -26.54
CA SER A 305 -26.95 14.48 -27.92
C SER A 305 -27.56 15.84 -28.14
N GLU A 306 -27.30 16.42 -29.31
CA GLU A 306 -27.65 17.77 -29.78
C GLU A 306 -29.08 18.26 -29.43
N LYS A 307 -29.96 17.38 -28.95
CA LYS A 307 -31.25 17.68 -28.31
C LYS A 307 -31.18 18.69 -27.16
N VAL A 308 -30.14 18.71 -26.31
CA VAL A 308 -30.09 19.67 -25.16
C VAL A 308 -29.75 21.10 -25.63
N GLN A 309 -28.92 21.24 -26.68
CA GLN A 309 -28.66 22.56 -27.29
C GLN A 309 -29.87 23.05 -28.10
N TYR A 310 -30.61 22.15 -28.77
CA TYR A 310 -31.85 22.48 -29.49
C TYR A 310 -32.99 22.94 -28.54
N ILE A 311 -33.17 22.29 -27.38
CA ILE A 311 -34.18 22.72 -26.41
C ILE A 311 -33.86 24.10 -25.81
N ARG A 312 -32.57 24.43 -25.65
CA ARG A 312 -32.12 25.77 -25.20
C ARG A 312 -32.26 26.85 -26.27
N SER A 313 -32.23 26.52 -27.56
CA SER A 313 -32.49 27.48 -28.64
C SER A 313 -33.98 27.75 -28.85
N ILE A 314 -34.86 26.79 -28.57
CA ILE A 314 -36.32 26.98 -28.65
C ILE A 314 -36.82 27.91 -27.51
N ASN A 315 -36.33 27.75 -26.29
CA ASN A 315 -36.78 28.56 -25.14
C ASN A 315 -36.26 30.02 -25.12
N LYS A 316 -35.40 30.40 -26.08
CA LYS A 316 -34.99 31.81 -26.29
C LYS A 316 -35.78 32.54 -27.37
N ALA A 317 -36.71 31.85 -28.05
CA ALA A 317 -37.48 32.38 -29.16
C ALA A 317 -39.00 32.36 -28.89
N SER A 318 -39.43 32.94 -27.76
CA SER A 318 -40.82 33.35 -27.56
C SER A 318 -40.84 34.81 -27.11
N PRO A 319 -41.17 35.76 -27.99
CA PRO A 319 -41.45 37.14 -27.59
C PRO A 319 -42.76 37.16 -26.79
N GLN A 320 -42.77 37.92 -25.70
CA GLN A 320 -43.99 38.31 -25.01
C GLN A 320 -44.88 39.07 -26.02
N LEU A 321 -46.02 38.47 -26.35
CA LEU A 321 -47.15 39.20 -26.93
C LEU A 321 -47.91 39.81 -25.75
N GLU A 322 -47.64 41.09 -25.50
CA GLU A 322 -48.59 41.97 -24.82
C GLU A 322 -49.88 41.97 -25.63
N ILE A 323 -50.94 41.47 -25.02
CA ILE A 323 -52.31 41.75 -25.46
C ILE A 323 -52.91 42.61 -24.36
N ASP A 324 -52.83 43.92 -24.61
CA ASP A 324 -53.80 44.87 -24.09
C ASP A 324 -55.21 44.40 -24.44
N CYS A 325 -56.11 44.40 -23.47
CA CYS A 325 -57.50 44.70 -23.77
C CYS A 325 -58.20 45.34 -22.55
N PRO A 326 -59.00 46.40 -22.78
CA PRO A 326 -59.65 47.21 -21.76
C PRO A 326 -61.04 46.66 -21.40
N PHE A 327 -61.46 46.90 -20.16
CA PHE A 327 -62.79 47.36 -19.68
C PHE A 327 -62.98 47.02 -18.20
#